data_AF-A0A8H7X239-F1
#
_entry.id   AF-A0A8H7X239-F1
#
_cell.length_a   1.000
_cell.length_b   1.000
_cell.length_c   1.000
_cell.angle_alpha   90.00
_cell.angle_beta   90.00
_cell.angle_gamma   90.00
#
_symmetry.space_group_name_H-M   'P 1'
#
loop_
_entity.id
_entity.type
_entity.pdbx_description
1 polymer ?
#
loop_
_entity_poly.entity_id
_entity_poly.type
_entity_poly.pdbx_seq_one_letter_code
_entity_poly.pdbx_strand_id
1 'polypeptide(L)'
;MLPPSFPIPQPIYSPWSTPPPTDQQPHQPSNPPLPIHRIPPLLLPPKIRRSNNLHTKQNPRPIALELITAARDKGVKVLAGHHRRFNPYLVAAKKALDEKILGQVIAVQGTWCLRKPAAYYDGIGEWRRSGESGGVVLINLVHEVDLLQYLLGPITIISAVETAKTRGFDAEEGAAIILRFESGVVGTFLLSDSTPSPWNFEGGTAENPMIPQVGGDDSAAGFYRILGTKGSLRVLDLTKWTGEWNEKLGRELLDVQKENVPFIEQIEHFAKVVRCSERPRCTAEEALSAMVICEAVKEAMRSGKWIDIDGFEVKVRRNDIYP
;
A
#
# COMPACT_ATOMS: atom_id res chain seq x y z
N MET A 1 -30.37 46.05 1.89
CA MET A 1 -30.74 45.08 2.95
C MET A 1 -29.83 43.87 2.81
N LEU A 2 -28.85 43.76 3.70
CA LEU A 2 -27.94 42.61 3.82
C LEU A 2 -28.46 41.71 4.96
N PRO A 3 -28.42 40.38 4.85
CA PRO A 3 -28.89 39.48 5.90
C PRO A 3 -27.90 39.42 7.09
N PRO A 4 -28.37 39.05 8.29
CA PRO A 4 -27.60 39.16 9.53
C PRO A 4 -26.52 38.08 9.66
N SER A 5 -25.37 38.50 10.17
CA SER A 5 -24.21 37.68 10.54
C SER A 5 -24.52 36.79 11.75
N PHE A 6 -24.34 35.48 11.59
CA PHE A 6 -24.33 34.51 12.70
C PHE A 6 -22.99 34.56 13.46
N PRO A 7 -22.98 34.47 14.81
CA PRO A 7 -21.75 34.43 15.59
C PRO A 7 -21.10 33.04 15.56
N ILE A 8 -19.79 33.01 15.31
CA ILE A 8 -18.92 31.84 15.41
C ILE A 8 -18.58 31.61 16.90
N PRO A 9 -18.75 30.41 17.49
CA PRO A 9 -18.31 30.15 18.85
C PRO A 9 -16.77 30.04 18.91
N GLN A 10 -16.16 30.78 19.83
CA GLN A 10 -14.74 30.71 20.15
C GLN A 10 -14.43 29.41 20.93
N PRO A 11 -13.27 28.76 20.69
CA PRO A 11 -12.84 27.61 21.47
C PRO A 11 -12.42 28.02 22.89
N ILE A 12 -13.01 27.38 23.89
CA ILE A 12 -12.64 27.51 25.31
C ILE A 12 -11.34 26.73 25.53
N TYR A 13 -10.22 27.45 25.64
CA TYR A 13 -8.98 26.92 26.19
C TYR A 13 -9.00 27.11 27.72
N SER A 14 -8.88 26.02 28.47
CA SER A 14 -8.66 26.04 29.92
C SER A 14 -7.18 25.78 30.23
N PRO A 15 -6.49 26.61 31.03
CA PRO A 15 -5.10 26.43 31.40
C PRO A 15 -4.95 25.47 32.61
N TRP A 16 -4.07 24.48 32.45
CA TRP A 16 -3.28 23.79 33.47
C TRP A 16 -3.92 23.53 34.85
N SER A 17 -4.33 22.27 35.06
CA SER A 17 -4.57 21.70 36.39
C SER A 17 -3.60 20.55 36.66
N THR A 18 -2.99 20.62 37.85
CA THR A 18 -1.97 19.82 38.54
C THR A 18 -1.98 18.28 38.36
N PRO A 19 -0.81 17.61 38.51
CA PRO A 19 -0.69 16.15 38.37
C PRO A 19 -1.20 15.38 39.61
N PRO A 20 -1.68 14.13 39.45
CA PRO A 20 -2.04 13.27 40.58
C PRO A 20 -0.81 12.57 41.20
N PRO A 21 -0.93 12.05 42.45
CA PRO A 21 0.20 11.52 43.20
C PRO A 21 0.65 10.14 42.70
N THR A 22 1.96 9.91 42.80
CA THR A 22 2.65 8.64 42.61
C THR A 22 2.38 7.69 43.78
N ASP A 23 1.84 6.50 43.48
CA ASP A 23 1.95 5.35 44.37
C ASP A 23 2.51 4.15 43.59
N GLN A 24 3.65 3.64 44.05
CA GLN A 24 4.36 2.50 43.48
C GLN A 24 3.97 1.22 44.22
N GLN A 25 3.58 0.17 43.48
CA GLN A 25 3.78 -1.21 43.92
C GLN A 25 4.32 -2.06 42.75
N PRO A 26 5.29 -2.96 42.99
CA PRO A 26 5.95 -3.73 41.93
C PRO A 26 5.16 -5.00 41.56
N HIS A 27 4.78 -5.13 40.29
CA HIS A 27 4.28 -6.38 39.72
C HIS A 27 5.40 -7.17 39.02
N GLN A 28 5.63 -8.41 39.45
CA GLN A 28 6.47 -9.38 38.75
C GLN A 28 5.73 -9.96 37.52
N PRO A 29 6.38 -10.14 36.36
CA PRO A 29 5.76 -10.81 35.23
C PRO A 29 5.96 -12.33 35.29
N SER A 30 4.85 -13.06 35.45
CA SER A 30 4.76 -14.50 35.23
C SER A 30 4.26 -14.77 33.81
N ASN A 31 5.15 -15.15 32.89
CA ASN A 31 4.85 -16.09 31.79
C ASN A 31 6.13 -16.48 31.02
N PRO A 32 6.31 -17.77 30.67
CA PRO A 32 7.47 -18.24 29.91
C PRO A 32 7.33 -17.91 28.40
N PRO A 33 8.47 -17.74 27.67
CA PRO A 33 8.45 -17.43 26.24
C PRO A 33 8.03 -18.63 25.38
N LEU A 34 7.27 -18.35 24.31
CA LEU A 34 6.82 -19.32 23.31
C LEU A 34 7.98 -19.83 22.42
N PRO A 35 7.89 -21.07 21.89
CA PRO A 35 8.98 -21.70 21.15
C PRO A 35 9.20 -21.08 19.76
N ILE A 36 10.47 -20.89 19.41
CA ILE A 36 10.93 -20.36 18.12
C ILE A 36 10.87 -21.49 17.08
N HIS A 37 9.93 -21.41 16.14
CA HIS A 37 9.97 -22.21 14.92
C HIS A 37 11.04 -21.65 13.96
N ARG A 38 12.04 -22.47 13.63
CA ARG A 38 13.09 -22.14 12.64
C ARG A 38 12.47 -22.10 11.23
N ILE A 39 12.62 -20.97 10.55
CA ILE A 39 12.39 -20.82 9.09
C ILE A 39 13.73 -21.16 8.38
N PRO A 40 13.72 -21.93 7.28
CA PRO A 40 14.96 -22.32 6.60
C PRO A 40 15.67 -21.12 5.95
N PRO A 41 17.02 -21.13 5.87
CA PRO A 41 17.79 -20.01 5.34
C PRO A 41 17.71 -19.91 3.81
N LEU A 42 17.32 -18.73 3.31
CA LEU A 42 17.51 -18.33 1.92
C LEU A 42 19.02 -18.13 1.67
N LEU A 43 19.58 -18.78 0.64
CA LEU A 43 20.99 -18.65 0.27
C LEU A 43 21.33 -17.19 -0.10
N LEU A 44 22.40 -16.66 0.50
CA LEU A 44 22.99 -15.36 0.17
C LEU A 44 23.93 -15.47 -1.05
N PRO A 45 23.93 -14.51 -2.00
CA PRO A 45 25.01 -14.39 -2.98
C PRO A 45 26.26 -13.70 -2.37
N PRO A 46 27.47 -13.95 -2.91
CA PRO A 46 28.72 -13.48 -2.32
C PRO A 46 29.00 -11.99 -2.59
N LYS A 47 29.41 -11.29 -1.51
CA LYS A 47 30.06 -9.96 -1.38
C LYS A 47 30.13 -9.08 -2.65
N ILE A 48 29.29 -8.05 -2.69
CA ILE A 48 29.43 -6.91 -3.62
C ILE A 48 30.37 -5.86 -2.98
N ARG A 49 31.43 -5.46 -3.70
CA ARG A 49 32.36 -4.40 -3.29
C ARG A 49 31.66 -3.03 -3.37
N ARG A 50 31.82 -2.20 -2.32
CA ARG A 50 31.42 -0.78 -2.34
C ARG A 50 32.14 -0.05 -3.48
N SER A 51 31.38 0.55 -4.40
CA SER A 51 31.91 1.53 -5.35
C SER A 51 31.57 2.93 -4.85
N ASN A 52 32.59 3.75 -4.55
CA ASN A 52 32.44 5.19 -4.36
C ASN A 52 32.21 5.83 -5.74
N ASN A 53 30.97 6.11 -6.11
CA ASN A 53 30.63 7.02 -7.20
C ASN A 53 29.31 7.74 -6.87
N LEU A 54 29.39 9.04 -6.56
CA LEU A 54 28.28 9.88 -6.12
C LEU A 54 27.34 10.35 -7.26
N HIS A 55 27.34 9.69 -8.42
CA HIS A 55 26.51 10.06 -9.59
C HIS A 55 25.93 8.86 -10.35
N THR A 56 25.80 7.69 -9.72
CA THR A 56 25.10 6.56 -10.34
C THR A 56 23.60 6.71 -10.14
N LYS A 57 22.85 6.71 -11.26
CA LYS A 57 21.40 6.47 -11.32
C LYS A 57 21.04 5.38 -10.30
N GLN A 58 20.48 5.76 -9.16
CA GLN A 58 20.54 4.89 -7.98
C GLN A 58 19.36 3.94 -8.04
N ASN A 59 19.58 2.73 -8.55
CA ASN A 59 18.71 1.61 -8.22
C ASN A 59 18.78 1.45 -6.68
N PRO A 60 17.68 1.65 -5.94
CA PRO A 60 17.70 1.62 -4.47
C PRO A 60 17.80 0.19 -3.91
N ARG A 61 17.61 -0.84 -4.75
CA ARG A 61 17.59 -2.26 -4.34
C ARG A 61 18.87 -2.69 -3.60
N PRO A 62 20.10 -2.42 -4.06
CA PRO A 62 21.31 -2.82 -3.36
C PRO A 62 21.42 -2.18 -1.96
N ILE A 63 21.05 -0.90 -1.84
CA ILE A 63 21.07 -0.18 -0.55
C ILE A 63 20.04 -0.78 0.41
N ALA A 64 18.84 -1.10 -0.09
CA ALA A 64 17.81 -1.75 0.72
C ALA A 64 18.25 -3.14 1.20
N LEU A 65 18.89 -3.94 0.34
CA LEU A 65 19.44 -5.25 0.70
C LEU A 65 20.57 -5.13 1.74
N GLU A 66 21.45 -4.14 1.61
CA GLU A 66 22.47 -3.83 2.62
C GLU A 66 21.84 -3.47 3.97
N LEU A 67 20.78 -2.66 3.98
CA LEU A 67 20.05 -2.29 5.20
C LEU A 67 19.41 -3.52 5.86
N ILE A 68 18.73 -4.36 5.08
CA ILE A 68 18.11 -5.61 5.55
C ILE A 68 19.16 -6.53 6.17
N THR A 69 20.29 -6.71 5.49
CA THR A 69 21.40 -7.56 5.96
C THR A 69 21.98 -7.01 7.26
N ALA A 70 22.30 -5.71 7.30
CA ALA A 70 22.85 -5.06 8.48
C ALA A 70 21.90 -5.11 9.69
N ALA A 71 20.59 -4.99 9.45
CA ALA A 71 19.58 -5.10 10.50
C ALA A 71 19.51 -6.52 11.07
N ARG A 72 19.51 -7.52 10.19
CA ARG A 72 19.54 -8.94 10.55
C ARG A 72 20.77 -9.29 11.37
N ASP A 73 21.96 -8.87 10.92
CA ASP A 73 23.23 -9.13 11.60
C ASP A 73 23.29 -8.51 13.00
N LYS A 74 22.62 -7.37 13.19
CA LYS A 74 22.52 -6.68 14.49
C LYS A 74 21.33 -7.13 15.34
N GLY A 75 20.48 -8.03 14.84
CA GLY A 75 19.27 -8.46 15.52
C GLY A 75 18.25 -7.33 15.76
N VAL A 76 18.27 -6.27 14.95
CA VAL A 76 17.34 -5.15 15.05
C VAL A 76 16.22 -5.28 14.02
N LYS A 77 15.03 -4.80 14.37
CA LYS A 77 13.87 -4.81 13.49
C LYS A 77 13.87 -3.54 12.63
N VAL A 78 13.49 -3.68 11.36
CA VAL A 78 13.21 -2.55 10.46
C VAL A 78 11.73 -2.57 10.12
N LEU A 79 11.10 -1.41 10.18
CA LEU A 79 9.70 -1.20 9.84
C LEU A 79 9.62 -0.13 8.76
N ALA A 80 8.82 -0.40 7.72
CA ALA A 80 8.51 0.58 6.69
C ALA A 80 7.18 1.30 6.98
N GLY A 81 7.14 2.60 6.68
CA GLY A 81 6.03 3.50 7.01
C GLY A 81 4.75 3.35 6.16
N HIS A 82 4.35 2.13 5.78
CA HIS A 82 3.12 1.88 5.01
C HIS A 82 1.85 2.00 5.89
N HIS A 83 1.41 3.24 6.14
CA HIS A 83 0.28 3.56 7.02
C HIS A 83 -1.05 2.96 6.56
N ARG A 84 -1.26 2.78 5.25
CA ARG A 84 -2.51 2.20 4.71
C ARG A 84 -2.80 0.78 5.17
N ARG A 85 -1.79 0.02 5.62
CA ARG A 85 -1.97 -1.31 6.25
C ARG A 85 -2.66 -1.23 7.62
N PHE A 86 -2.72 -0.06 8.23
CA PHE A 86 -3.43 0.24 9.48
C PHE A 86 -4.84 0.77 9.24
N ASN A 87 -5.23 0.98 7.98
CA ASN A 87 -6.55 1.46 7.66
C ASN A 87 -7.62 0.41 8.00
N PRO A 88 -8.69 0.77 8.73
CA PRO A 88 -9.66 -0.21 9.24
C PRO A 88 -10.34 -1.01 8.14
N TYR A 89 -10.59 -0.40 6.97
CA TYR A 89 -11.14 -1.09 5.81
C TYR A 89 -10.18 -2.16 5.27
N LEU A 90 -8.88 -1.89 5.28
CA LEU A 90 -7.86 -2.82 4.79
C LEU A 90 -7.60 -3.94 5.81
N VAL A 91 -7.65 -3.63 7.10
CA VAL A 91 -7.58 -4.62 8.19
C VAL A 91 -8.77 -5.58 8.10
N ALA A 92 -9.98 -5.06 7.96
CA ALA A 92 -11.19 -5.87 7.84
C ALA A 92 -11.23 -6.65 6.51
N ALA A 93 -10.78 -6.06 5.39
CA ALA A 93 -10.63 -6.77 4.12
C ALA A 93 -9.63 -7.94 4.24
N LYS A 94 -8.46 -7.72 4.86
CA LYS A 94 -7.48 -8.79 5.07
C LYS A 94 -8.06 -9.92 5.91
N LYS A 95 -8.75 -9.60 7.01
CA LYS A 95 -9.43 -10.59 7.85
C LYS A 95 -10.45 -11.41 7.07
N ALA A 96 -11.31 -10.75 6.28
CA ALA A 96 -12.29 -11.40 5.42
C ALA A 96 -11.66 -12.38 4.41
N LEU A 97 -10.53 -11.99 3.81
CA LEU A 97 -9.79 -12.86 2.88
C LEU A 97 -9.14 -14.04 3.60
N ASP A 98 -8.56 -13.83 4.78
CA ASP A 98 -7.95 -14.89 5.60
C ASP A 98 -8.97 -15.92 6.07
N GLU A 99 -10.19 -15.46 6.40
CA GLU A 99 -11.34 -16.31 6.72
C GLU A 99 -11.97 -16.99 5.50
N LYS A 100 -11.44 -16.73 4.29
CA LYS A 100 -11.86 -17.31 3.00
C LYS A 100 -13.34 -17.11 2.70
N ILE A 101 -13.92 -15.97 3.12
CA ILE A 101 -15.35 -15.71 2.91
C ILE A 101 -15.74 -15.61 1.43
N LEU A 102 -14.77 -15.37 0.53
CA LEU A 102 -14.94 -15.32 -0.93
C LEU A 102 -14.58 -16.65 -1.62
N GLY A 103 -14.22 -17.70 -0.86
CA GLY A 103 -13.68 -18.93 -1.42
C GLY A 103 -12.26 -18.75 -1.94
N GLN A 104 -11.95 -19.36 -3.09
CA GLN A 104 -10.68 -19.13 -3.78
C GLN A 104 -10.76 -17.79 -4.52
N VAL A 105 -9.86 -16.87 -4.21
CA VAL A 105 -9.72 -15.64 -4.99
C VAL A 105 -9.21 -16.00 -6.38
N ILE A 106 -9.82 -15.42 -7.41
CA ILE A 106 -9.51 -15.66 -8.83
C ILE A 106 -8.87 -14.41 -9.43
N ALA A 107 -9.42 -13.23 -9.12
CA ALA A 107 -8.97 -12.00 -9.74
C ALA A 107 -9.13 -10.78 -8.83
N VAL A 108 -8.38 -9.73 -9.15
CA VAL A 108 -8.53 -8.39 -8.54
C VAL A 108 -8.54 -7.32 -9.63
N GLN A 109 -9.37 -6.30 -9.45
CA GLN A 109 -9.32 -5.11 -10.29
C GLN A 109 -9.16 -3.87 -9.42
N GLY A 110 -8.17 -3.05 -9.78
CA GLY A 110 -7.80 -1.85 -9.05
C GLY A 110 -7.83 -0.58 -9.90
N THR A 111 -8.09 0.55 -9.26
CA THR A 111 -7.94 1.88 -9.86
C THR A 111 -7.49 2.87 -8.80
N TRP A 112 -6.42 3.61 -9.10
CA TRP A 112 -6.03 4.80 -8.35
C TRP A 112 -5.85 5.96 -9.34
N CYS A 113 -6.84 6.85 -9.38
CA CYS A 113 -6.87 7.99 -10.26
C CYS A 113 -7.21 9.26 -9.47
N LEU A 114 -6.27 10.21 -9.41
CA LEU A 114 -6.45 11.45 -8.66
C LEU A 114 -5.63 12.60 -9.25
N ARG A 115 -6.32 13.57 -9.87
CA ARG A 115 -5.66 14.75 -10.46
C ARG A 115 -4.92 15.57 -9.40
N LYS A 116 -3.60 15.64 -9.53
CA LYS A 116 -2.78 16.60 -8.77
C LYS A 116 -2.74 17.96 -9.49
N PRO A 117 -2.92 19.09 -8.77
CA PRO A 117 -2.87 20.42 -9.35
C PRO A 117 -1.45 20.77 -9.81
N ALA A 118 -1.31 21.75 -10.73
CA ALA A 118 0.00 22.16 -11.26
C ALA A 118 1.02 22.50 -10.14
N ALA A 119 0.58 23.26 -9.14
CA ALA A 119 1.40 23.66 -7.99
C ALA A 119 2.01 22.48 -7.20
N TYR A 120 1.46 21.27 -7.31
CA TYR A 120 2.04 20.05 -6.70
C TYR A 120 3.44 19.70 -7.26
N TYR A 121 3.72 20.14 -8.49
CA TYR A 121 4.96 19.91 -9.21
C TYR A 121 5.89 21.12 -9.20
N ASP A 122 5.54 22.22 -8.51
CA ASP A 122 6.31 23.47 -8.51
C ASP A 122 7.10 23.65 -7.20
N GLY A 123 8.15 24.48 -7.23
CA GLY A 123 8.96 24.82 -6.05
C GLY A 123 9.55 23.57 -5.38
N ILE A 124 9.22 23.34 -4.10
CA ILE A 124 9.67 22.15 -3.37
C ILE A 124 9.19 20.82 -3.99
N GLY A 125 8.20 20.87 -4.89
CA GLY A 125 7.66 19.72 -5.59
C GLY A 125 8.33 19.38 -6.93
N GLU A 126 9.32 20.16 -7.38
CA GLU A 126 9.96 19.97 -8.69
C GLU A 126 10.57 18.58 -8.88
N TRP A 127 11.07 17.95 -7.81
CA TRP A 127 11.62 16.60 -7.85
C TRP A 127 10.63 15.56 -8.39
N ARG A 128 9.31 15.80 -8.28
CA ARG A 128 8.25 14.91 -8.77
C ARG A 128 8.20 14.84 -10.29
N ARG A 129 8.77 15.82 -10.99
CA ARG A 129 8.85 15.88 -12.45
C ARG A 129 9.90 14.94 -13.04
N SER A 130 10.79 14.41 -12.20
CA SER A 130 11.87 13.50 -12.62
C SER A 130 11.35 12.11 -12.93
N GLY A 131 11.71 11.53 -14.09
CA GLY A 131 11.43 10.14 -14.43
C GLY A 131 12.25 9.13 -13.62
N GLU A 132 13.29 9.57 -12.89
CA GLU A 132 14.07 8.69 -12.02
C GLU A 132 13.42 8.48 -10.64
N SER A 133 13.30 9.54 -9.85
CA SER A 133 12.80 9.50 -8.46
C SER A 133 11.35 9.95 -8.27
N GLY A 134 10.76 10.59 -9.28
CA GLY A 134 9.40 11.11 -9.24
C GLY A 134 8.40 10.15 -9.88
N GLY A 135 7.35 10.72 -10.50
CA GLY A 135 6.33 9.97 -11.20
C GLY A 135 5.34 9.24 -10.31
N VAL A 136 4.16 8.97 -10.85
CA VAL A 136 3.05 8.40 -10.08
C VAL A 136 3.33 6.97 -9.61
N VAL A 137 4.22 6.23 -10.29
CA VAL A 137 4.54 4.84 -9.92
C VAL A 137 5.27 4.77 -8.59
N LEU A 138 6.33 5.55 -8.40
CA LEU A 138 7.08 5.55 -7.15
C LEU A 138 6.38 6.32 -6.03
N ILE A 139 5.57 7.33 -6.39
CA ILE A 139 4.90 8.19 -5.40
C ILE A 139 3.60 7.56 -4.87
N ASN A 140 2.79 6.92 -5.74
CA ASN A 140 1.46 6.43 -5.35
C ASN A 140 1.28 4.93 -5.57
N LEU A 141 1.73 4.36 -6.70
CA LEU A 141 1.54 2.93 -6.96
C LEU A 141 2.25 2.06 -5.93
N VAL A 142 3.40 2.50 -5.38
CA VAL A 142 4.13 1.78 -4.32
C VAL A 142 3.23 1.38 -3.15
N HIS A 143 2.27 2.22 -2.79
CA HIS A 143 1.31 1.92 -1.74
C HIS A 143 0.28 0.88 -2.19
N GLU A 144 -0.17 0.95 -3.44
CA GLU A 144 -1.16 0.02 -3.97
C GLU A 144 -0.57 -1.38 -4.15
N VAL A 145 0.66 -1.50 -4.67
CA VAL A 145 1.33 -2.81 -4.85
C VAL A 145 1.78 -3.41 -3.53
N ASP A 146 2.07 -2.58 -2.52
CA ASP A 146 2.23 -3.03 -1.14
C ASP A 146 0.92 -3.66 -0.61
N LEU A 147 -0.20 -2.96 -0.74
CA LEU A 147 -1.50 -3.44 -0.27
C LEU A 147 -1.97 -4.68 -1.03
N LEU A 148 -1.79 -4.72 -2.35
CA LEU A 148 -2.12 -5.88 -3.17
C LEU A 148 -1.31 -7.10 -2.72
N GLN A 149 -0.01 -6.94 -2.47
CA GLN A 149 0.82 -8.03 -1.97
C GLN A 149 0.44 -8.46 -0.55
N TYR A 150 0.13 -7.48 0.32
CA TYR A 150 -0.36 -7.74 1.66
C TYR A 150 -1.66 -8.54 1.67
N LEU A 151 -2.59 -8.25 0.75
CA LEU A 151 -3.90 -8.92 0.67
C LEU A 151 -3.84 -10.27 -0.05
N LEU A 152 -3.04 -10.40 -1.11
CA LEU A 152 -3.13 -11.51 -2.08
C LEU A 152 -1.82 -12.31 -2.27
N GLY A 153 -0.73 -11.90 -1.62
CA GLY A 153 0.58 -12.55 -1.71
C GLY A 153 1.50 -11.95 -2.80
N PRO A 154 2.65 -12.57 -3.08
CA PRO A 154 3.65 -12.02 -3.98
C PRO A 154 3.15 -11.87 -5.42
N ILE A 155 3.54 -10.78 -6.08
CA ILE A 155 3.33 -10.56 -7.53
C ILE A 155 4.55 -11.11 -8.29
N THR A 156 4.33 -11.93 -9.31
CA THR A 156 5.40 -12.65 -10.02
C THR A 156 5.49 -12.31 -11.50
N ILE A 157 4.43 -11.77 -12.11
CA ILE A 157 4.42 -11.38 -13.53
C ILE A 157 3.72 -10.04 -13.69
N ILE A 158 4.28 -9.14 -14.49
CA ILE A 158 3.72 -7.82 -14.81
C ILE A 158 3.83 -7.52 -16.30
N SER A 159 2.84 -6.83 -16.86
CA SER A 159 2.97 -6.04 -18.08
C SER A 159 2.25 -4.70 -17.89
N ALA A 160 2.73 -3.64 -18.51
CA ALA A 160 2.17 -2.31 -18.34
C ALA A 160 2.33 -1.43 -19.59
N VAL A 161 1.39 -0.52 -19.78
CA VAL A 161 1.38 0.50 -20.83
C VAL A 161 1.22 1.85 -20.16
N GLU A 162 2.14 2.77 -20.45
CA GLU A 162 2.07 4.15 -19.94
C GLU A 162 0.86 4.88 -20.52
N THR A 163 0.22 5.74 -19.72
CA THR A 163 -0.84 6.63 -20.21
C THR A 163 -0.28 7.75 -21.07
N ALA A 164 -1.13 8.45 -21.84
CA ALA A 164 -0.72 9.66 -22.52
C ALA A 164 -0.22 10.73 -21.52
N LYS A 165 0.93 11.35 -21.83
CA LYS A 165 1.47 12.48 -21.05
C LYS A 165 0.71 13.76 -21.34
N THR A 166 0.37 14.52 -20.30
CA THR A 166 -0.40 15.76 -20.38
C THR A 166 0.36 16.98 -19.88
N ARG A 167 1.40 16.79 -19.08
CA ARG A 167 2.20 17.87 -18.44
C ARG A 167 3.56 18.10 -19.08
N GLY A 168 4.03 17.17 -19.92
CA GLY A 168 5.31 17.27 -20.63
C GLY A 168 6.55 17.07 -19.74
N PHE A 169 6.38 16.48 -18.56
CA PHE A 169 7.51 16.14 -17.68
C PHE A 169 8.15 14.80 -18.06
N ASP A 170 9.36 14.57 -17.55
CA ASP A 170 10.06 13.28 -17.71
C ASP A 170 9.36 12.16 -16.93
N ALA A 171 8.84 12.48 -15.74
CA ALA A 171 7.99 11.61 -14.92
C ALA A 171 6.79 11.04 -15.68
N GLU A 172 6.49 9.76 -15.45
CA GLU A 172 5.25 9.13 -15.88
C GLU A 172 4.04 9.65 -15.09
N GLU A 173 2.89 9.78 -15.78
CA GLU A 173 1.64 10.32 -15.20
C GLU A 173 0.60 9.24 -14.91
N GLY A 174 0.82 8.01 -15.39
CA GLY A 174 -0.10 6.91 -15.25
C GLY A 174 0.30 5.66 -16.03
N ALA A 175 -0.36 4.55 -15.71
CA ALA A 175 -0.17 3.27 -16.38
C ALA A 175 -1.42 2.40 -16.31
N ALA A 176 -1.68 1.65 -17.37
CA ALA A 176 -2.55 0.47 -17.33
C ALA A 176 -1.67 -0.78 -17.12
N ILE A 177 -1.98 -1.59 -16.13
CA ILE A 177 -1.13 -2.68 -15.63
C ILE A 177 -1.92 -3.98 -15.60
N ILE A 178 -1.29 -5.06 -16.02
CA ILE A 178 -1.74 -6.45 -15.84
C ILE A 178 -0.73 -7.16 -14.95
N LEU A 179 -1.19 -7.90 -13.95
CA LEU A 179 -0.34 -8.60 -13.00
C LEU A 179 -0.83 -10.02 -12.71
N ARG A 180 0.09 -10.90 -12.30
CA ARG A 180 -0.19 -12.25 -11.79
C ARG A 180 0.51 -12.44 -10.45
N PHE A 181 -0.21 -13.03 -9.50
CA PHE A 181 0.32 -13.42 -8.20
C PHE A 181 0.91 -14.83 -8.25
N GLU A 182 1.79 -15.15 -7.31
CA GLU A 182 2.33 -16.51 -7.12
C GLU A 182 1.22 -17.55 -6.92
N SER A 183 0.12 -17.14 -6.27
CA SER A 183 -1.08 -17.96 -6.07
C SER A 183 -1.86 -18.29 -7.35
N GLY A 184 -1.51 -17.69 -8.49
CA GLY A 184 -2.22 -17.79 -9.76
C GLY A 184 -3.35 -16.78 -9.94
N VAL A 185 -3.69 -16.01 -8.90
CA VAL A 185 -4.61 -14.86 -9.00
C VAL A 185 -4.10 -13.90 -10.08
N VAL A 186 -4.99 -13.34 -10.88
CA VAL A 186 -4.65 -12.31 -11.88
C VAL A 186 -5.23 -10.97 -11.47
N GLY A 187 -4.68 -9.88 -11.99
CA GLY A 187 -5.25 -8.57 -11.75
C GLY A 187 -4.99 -7.55 -12.82
N THR A 188 -5.83 -6.51 -12.82
CA THR A 188 -5.64 -5.32 -13.63
C THR A 188 -5.65 -4.08 -12.73
N PHE A 189 -4.82 -3.10 -13.09
CA PHE A 189 -4.72 -1.85 -12.34
C PHE A 189 -4.62 -0.67 -13.30
N LEU A 190 -5.44 0.36 -13.09
CA LEU A 190 -5.30 1.64 -13.78
C LEU A 190 -4.84 2.70 -12.76
N LEU A 191 -3.71 3.33 -13.07
CA LEU A 191 -3.11 4.37 -12.25
C LEU A 191 -3.03 5.67 -13.05
N SER A 192 -3.44 6.79 -12.47
CA SER A 192 -3.16 8.11 -13.04
C SER A 192 -3.22 9.23 -12.01
N ASP A 193 -2.26 10.15 -12.03
CA ASP A 193 -2.34 11.38 -11.23
C ASP A 193 -2.78 12.60 -12.05
N SER A 194 -3.18 12.42 -13.31
CA SER A 194 -3.52 13.49 -14.27
C SER A 194 -5.02 13.65 -14.53
N THR A 195 -5.87 12.74 -14.02
CA THR A 195 -7.32 12.75 -14.25
C THR A 195 -8.14 12.85 -12.95
N PRO A 196 -9.21 13.67 -12.89
CA PRO A 196 -10.07 13.73 -11.73
C PRO A 196 -10.94 12.46 -11.67
N SER A 197 -11.00 11.81 -10.52
CA SER A 197 -11.83 10.61 -10.37
C SER A 197 -12.20 10.33 -8.91
N PRO A 198 -13.27 9.55 -8.68
CA PRO A 198 -13.62 9.05 -7.36
C PRO A 198 -12.89 7.76 -6.97
N TRP A 199 -12.09 7.19 -7.88
CA TRP A 199 -11.46 5.88 -7.72
C TRP A 199 -10.03 6.04 -7.19
N ASN A 200 -9.89 6.26 -5.91
CA ASN A 200 -8.60 6.28 -5.23
C ASN A 200 -8.79 5.93 -3.75
N PHE A 201 -7.69 5.53 -3.11
CA PHE A 201 -7.70 5.10 -1.72
C PHE A 201 -8.18 6.23 -0.78
N GLU A 202 -7.69 7.44 -1.00
CA GLU A 202 -7.92 8.59 -0.12
C GLU A 202 -9.37 9.07 -0.14
N GLY A 203 -9.91 9.30 -1.34
CA GLY A 203 -11.32 9.62 -1.53
C GLY A 203 -12.22 8.49 -1.08
N GLY A 204 -11.73 7.25 -1.10
CA GLY A 204 -12.49 6.13 -0.59
C GLY A 204 -12.61 6.08 0.94
N THR A 205 -11.46 6.14 1.60
CA THR A 205 -11.35 5.87 3.04
C THR A 205 -11.51 7.11 3.92
N ALA A 206 -11.46 8.31 3.33
CA ALA A 206 -11.38 9.59 4.06
C ALA A 206 -10.17 9.71 4.99
N GLU A 207 -9.13 8.89 4.80
CA GLU A 207 -7.97 8.85 5.70
C GLU A 207 -7.18 10.17 5.67
N ASN A 208 -7.17 10.86 4.53
CA ASN A 208 -6.58 12.18 4.39
C ASN A 208 -7.67 13.25 4.50
N PRO A 209 -7.69 14.08 5.56
CA PRO A 209 -8.70 15.13 5.74
C PRO A 209 -8.74 16.18 4.62
N MET A 210 -7.66 16.31 3.84
CA MET A 210 -7.57 17.24 2.71
C MET A 210 -8.24 16.72 1.44
N ILE A 211 -8.62 15.44 1.40
CA ILE A 211 -9.28 14.80 0.26
C ILE A 211 -10.69 14.41 0.70
N PRO A 212 -11.74 15.07 0.16
CA PRO A 212 -13.11 14.75 0.53
C PRO A 212 -13.42 13.28 0.28
N GLN A 213 -14.11 12.65 1.24
CA GLN A 213 -14.61 11.30 1.03
C GLN A 213 -15.65 11.32 -0.10
N VAL A 214 -15.49 10.39 -1.02
CA VAL A 214 -16.51 10.05 -2.01
C VAL A 214 -17.32 8.91 -1.41
N GLY A 215 -18.51 9.23 -0.89
CA GLY A 215 -19.38 8.30 -0.18
C GLY A 215 -20.85 8.47 -0.57
N GLY A 216 -21.53 7.33 -0.74
CA GLY A 216 -22.94 7.20 -1.12
C GLY A 216 -23.21 5.82 -1.75
N ASP A 217 -24.47 5.54 -2.11
CA ASP A 217 -24.86 4.36 -2.93
C ASP A 217 -24.29 4.40 -4.36
N ASP A 218 -23.36 5.31 -4.66
CA ASP A 218 -22.65 5.37 -5.92
C ASP A 218 -21.84 4.08 -6.10
N SER A 219 -22.42 3.14 -6.84
CA SER A 219 -21.84 1.86 -7.22
C SER A 219 -20.51 2.03 -7.98
N ALA A 220 -20.25 3.23 -8.50
CA ALA A 220 -18.99 3.61 -9.12
C ALA A 220 -17.85 3.80 -8.12
N ALA A 221 -18.10 4.21 -6.86
CA ALA A 221 -17.03 4.47 -5.91
C ALA A 221 -16.30 3.16 -5.52
N GLY A 222 -14.98 3.20 -5.42
CA GLY A 222 -14.16 2.11 -4.90
C GLY A 222 -12.88 1.84 -5.68
N PHE A 223 -11.78 1.62 -4.95
CA PHE A 223 -10.45 1.47 -5.51
C PHE A 223 -10.07 0.01 -5.79
N TYR A 224 -10.59 -0.98 -5.03
CA TYR A 224 -10.39 -2.42 -5.31
C TYR A 224 -11.70 -3.20 -5.39
N ARG A 225 -11.75 -4.14 -6.33
CA ARG A 225 -12.73 -5.21 -6.45
C ARG A 225 -12.00 -6.55 -6.43
N ILE A 226 -12.25 -7.37 -5.42
CA ILE A 226 -11.67 -8.71 -5.27
C ILE A 226 -12.74 -9.74 -5.63
N LEU A 227 -12.40 -10.67 -6.52
CA LEU A 227 -13.33 -11.63 -7.12
C LEU A 227 -12.90 -13.04 -6.71
N GLY A 228 -13.78 -13.78 -6.03
CA GLY A 228 -13.55 -15.15 -5.63
C GLY A 228 -14.67 -16.09 -6.04
N THR A 229 -14.44 -17.40 -5.87
CA THR A 229 -15.38 -18.46 -6.29
C THR A 229 -16.71 -18.47 -5.56
N LYS A 230 -16.80 -17.84 -4.37
CA LYS A 230 -18.02 -17.78 -3.56
C LYS A 230 -18.60 -16.38 -3.41
N GLY A 231 -17.96 -15.37 -4.01
CA GLY A 231 -18.41 -13.99 -3.92
C GLY A 231 -17.36 -12.98 -4.33
N SER A 232 -17.76 -11.70 -4.30
CA SER A 232 -16.87 -10.57 -4.56
C SER A 232 -16.91 -9.57 -3.41
N LEU A 233 -15.84 -8.79 -3.26
CA LEU A 233 -15.69 -7.77 -2.22
C LEU A 233 -15.21 -6.46 -2.83
N ARG A 234 -15.86 -5.37 -2.48
CA ARG A 234 -15.39 -4.01 -2.74
C ARG A 234 -14.74 -3.44 -1.48
N VAL A 235 -13.45 -3.12 -1.54
CA VAL A 235 -12.66 -2.78 -0.33
C VAL A 235 -13.03 -1.42 0.27
N LEU A 236 -13.56 -0.51 -0.53
CA LEU A 236 -13.96 0.84 -0.08
C LEU A 236 -14.93 0.84 1.10
N ASP A 237 -15.98 0.04 0.98
CA ASP A 237 -17.12 0.02 1.90
C ASP A 237 -17.36 -1.36 2.49
N LEU A 238 -16.49 -2.31 2.15
CA LEU A 238 -16.62 -3.74 2.42
C LEU A 238 -17.98 -4.31 2.07
N THR A 239 -18.58 -3.82 0.98
CA THR A 239 -19.74 -4.51 0.42
C THR A 239 -19.28 -5.82 -0.25
N LYS A 240 -19.89 -6.92 0.18
CA LYS A 240 -19.74 -8.26 -0.36
C LYS A 240 -20.99 -8.64 -1.15
N TRP A 241 -20.77 -9.33 -2.27
CA TRP A 241 -21.84 -9.92 -3.07
C TRP A 241 -21.66 -11.42 -3.23
N THR A 242 -22.77 -12.16 -3.17
CA THR A 242 -22.83 -13.62 -3.34
C THR A 242 -24.06 -14.01 -4.15
N GLY A 243 -23.97 -15.06 -4.95
CA GLY A 243 -25.09 -15.60 -5.74
C GLY A 243 -24.64 -16.07 -7.11
N GLU A 244 -25.60 -16.57 -7.88
CA GLU A 244 -25.43 -17.11 -9.23
C GLU A 244 -25.79 -16.08 -10.32
N TRP A 245 -25.41 -16.38 -11.56
CA TRP A 245 -25.51 -15.46 -12.70
C TRP A 245 -26.93 -15.05 -13.10
N ASN A 246 -27.95 -15.83 -12.73
CA ASN A 246 -29.34 -15.64 -13.14
C ASN A 246 -30.27 -15.23 -11.99
N GLU A 247 -29.71 -14.81 -10.85
CA GLU A 247 -30.47 -14.39 -9.68
C GLU A 247 -30.02 -13.01 -9.16
N LYS A 248 -30.86 -12.42 -8.31
CA LYS A 248 -30.49 -11.19 -7.62
C LYS A 248 -29.41 -11.54 -6.59
N LEU A 249 -28.20 -11.02 -6.78
CA LEU A 249 -27.11 -11.22 -5.84
C LEU A 249 -27.48 -10.73 -4.43
N GLY A 250 -27.16 -11.56 -3.43
CA GLY A 250 -27.14 -11.15 -2.04
C GLY A 250 -26.09 -10.06 -1.84
N ARG A 251 -26.42 -9.03 -1.06
CA ARG A 251 -25.54 -7.91 -0.69
C ARG A 251 -25.40 -7.89 0.82
N GLU A 252 -24.16 -7.89 1.30
CA GLU A 252 -23.79 -7.86 2.72
C GLU A 252 -22.77 -6.75 2.93
N LEU A 253 -22.97 -5.89 3.92
CA LEU A 253 -21.97 -4.92 4.38
C LEU A 253 -21.20 -5.56 5.53
N LEU A 254 -19.89 -5.76 5.37
CA LEU A 254 -19.07 -6.29 6.45
C LEU A 254 -18.82 -5.22 7.50
N ASP A 255 -18.73 -5.65 8.76
CA ASP A 255 -18.44 -4.76 9.87
C ASP A 255 -17.01 -4.20 9.81
N VAL A 256 -16.88 -2.90 10.11
CA VAL A 256 -15.61 -2.17 10.10
C VAL A 256 -15.50 -1.38 11.39
N GLN A 257 -14.54 -1.76 12.22
CA GLN A 257 -14.17 -1.09 13.46
C GLN A 257 -13.35 0.16 13.11
N LYS A 258 -13.92 1.36 13.27
CA LYS A 258 -13.34 2.65 12.80
C LYS A 258 -12.76 3.50 13.94
N GLU A 259 -12.58 2.91 15.11
CA GLU A 259 -12.30 3.65 16.35
C GLU A 259 -10.90 4.28 16.36
N ASN A 260 -10.00 3.79 15.51
CA ASN A 260 -8.60 4.20 15.50
C ASN A 260 -8.20 5.00 14.25
N VAL A 261 -7.33 5.98 14.44
CA VAL A 261 -6.71 6.76 13.37
C VAL A 261 -5.46 6.00 12.86
N PRO A 262 -5.35 5.66 11.57
CA PRO A 262 -4.27 4.81 11.05
C PRO A 262 -2.86 5.33 11.35
N PHE A 263 -2.65 6.65 11.30
CA PHE A 263 -1.37 7.27 11.65
C PHE A 263 -1.02 7.11 13.13
N ILE A 264 -1.99 7.19 14.03
CA ILE A 264 -1.77 6.96 15.48
C ILE A 264 -1.41 5.49 15.69
N GLU A 265 -2.16 4.56 15.09
CA GLU A 265 -1.84 3.13 15.20
C GLU A 265 -0.44 2.80 14.69
N GLN A 266 0.00 3.43 13.60
CA GLN A 266 1.34 3.21 13.05
C GLN A 266 2.43 3.60 14.06
N ILE A 267 2.30 4.75 14.73
CA ILE A 267 3.27 5.21 15.73
C ILE A 267 3.25 4.34 16.98
N GLU A 268 2.06 3.96 17.47
CA GLU A 268 1.93 3.04 18.59
C GLU A 268 2.55 1.68 18.27
N HIS A 269 2.28 1.15 17.07
CA HIS A 269 2.86 -0.09 16.61
C HIS A 269 4.38 0.00 16.47
N PHE A 270 4.92 1.12 15.98
CA PHE A 270 6.37 1.35 15.98
C PHE A 270 6.96 1.25 17.40
N ALA A 271 6.33 1.87 18.40
CA ALA A 271 6.76 1.77 19.79
C ALA A 271 6.72 0.32 20.32
N LYS A 272 5.67 -0.45 19.97
CA LYS A 272 5.56 -1.88 20.31
C LYS A 272 6.64 -2.73 19.63
N VAL A 273 6.98 -2.44 18.38
CA VAL A 273 8.05 -3.11 17.63
C VAL A 273 9.40 -2.88 18.30
N VAL A 274 9.69 -1.63 18.69
CA VAL A 274 10.91 -1.24 19.44
C VAL A 274 10.99 -1.97 20.78
N ARG A 275 9.89 -2.05 21.53
CA ARG A 275 9.79 -2.82 22.79
C ARG A 275 9.80 -4.33 22.61
N CYS A 276 9.89 -4.81 21.37
CA CYS A 276 9.83 -6.21 21.02
C CYS A 276 8.53 -6.95 21.35
N SER A 277 7.42 -6.23 21.58
CA SER A 277 6.12 -6.85 21.89
C SER A 277 5.32 -7.25 20.66
N GLU A 278 5.63 -6.66 19.50
CA GLU A 278 5.00 -7.00 18.21
C GLU A 278 6.06 -7.18 17.10
N ARG A 279 5.66 -7.85 16.01
CA ARG A 279 6.42 -7.93 14.75
C ARG A 279 6.01 -6.77 13.83
N PRO A 280 6.89 -6.23 12.98
CA PRO A 280 6.52 -5.19 12.04
C PRO A 280 5.34 -5.62 11.15
N ARG A 281 4.31 -4.78 11.02
CA ARG A 281 3.21 -4.99 10.06
C ARG A 281 3.64 -4.83 8.61
N CYS A 282 4.74 -4.14 8.36
CA CYS A 282 5.43 -4.04 7.07
C CYS A 282 6.93 -4.14 7.32
N THR A 283 7.53 -5.26 6.95
CA THR A 283 8.98 -5.48 7.08
C THR A 283 9.76 -4.73 6.00
N ALA A 284 11.08 -4.62 6.16
CA ALA A 284 11.93 -4.06 5.12
C ALA A 284 11.92 -4.90 3.83
N GLU A 285 11.83 -6.23 3.95
CA GLU A 285 11.70 -7.13 2.81
C GLU A 285 10.39 -6.90 2.04
N GLU A 286 9.26 -6.69 2.73
CA GLU A 286 7.98 -6.39 2.08
C GLU A 286 8.00 -5.03 1.37
N ALA A 287 8.57 -4.02 2.02
CA ALA A 287 8.73 -2.70 1.41
C ALA A 287 9.66 -2.74 0.18
N LEU A 288 10.75 -3.50 0.25
CA LEU A 288 11.62 -3.74 -0.89
C LEU A 288 10.87 -4.46 -2.01
N SER A 289 10.03 -5.45 -1.69
CA SER A 289 9.18 -6.12 -2.68
C SER A 289 8.30 -5.13 -3.43
N ALA A 290 7.61 -4.21 -2.72
CA ALA A 290 6.80 -3.17 -3.35
C ALA A 290 7.62 -2.28 -4.31
N MET A 291 8.85 -1.93 -3.95
CA MET A 291 9.74 -1.17 -4.83
C MET A 291 10.19 -1.96 -6.06
N VAL A 292 10.47 -3.25 -5.91
CA VAL A 292 10.79 -4.17 -7.02
C VAL A 292 9.62 -4.25 -8.01
N ILE A 293 8.38 -4.27 -7.49
CA ILE A 293 7.18 -4.23 -8.33
C ILE A 293 7.09 -2.90 -9.10
N CYS A 294 7.34 -1.75 -8.46
CA CYS A 294 7.38 -0.46 -9.15
C CYS A 294 8.43 -0.43 -10.27
N GLU A 295 9.63 -0.98 -10.02
CA GLU A 295 10.68 -1.11 -11.03
C GLU A 295 10.23 -1.99 -12.20
N ALA A 296 9.60 -3.14 -11.91
CA ALA A 296 9.06 -4.03 -12.93
C ALA A 296 7.96 -3.36 -13.77
N VAL A 297 7.09 -2.53 -13.18
CA VAL A 297 6.10 -1.74 -13.93
C VAL A 297 6.78 -0.75 -14.87
N LYS A 298 7.80 -0.02 -14.40
CA LYS A 298 8.56 0.92 -15.24
C LYS A 298 9.29 0.21 -16.38
N GLU A 299 9.88 -0.95 -16.10
CA GLU A 299 10.54 -1.77 -17.10
C GLU A 299 9.54 -2.33 -18.14
N ALA A 300 8.34 -2.72 -17.71
CA ALA A 300 7.28 -3.17 -18.60
C ALA A 300 6.84 -2.04 -19.56
N MET A 301 6.61 -0.83 -19.03
CA MET A 301 6.27 0.34 -19.87
C MET A 301 7.36 0.67 -20.88
N ARG A 302 8.63 0.63 -20.45
CA ARG A 302 9.78 0.93 -21.31
C ARG A 302 10.01 -0.12 -22.39
N SER A 303 9.87 -1.40 -22.05
CA SER A 303 10.15 -2.52 -22.95
C SER A 303 8.97 -2.93 -23.80
N GLY A 304 7.74 -2.61 -23.39
CA GLY A 304 6.50 -3.11 -23.97
C GLY A 304 6.28 -4.61 -23.76
N LYS A 305 6.95 -5.21 -22.78
CA LYS A 305 7.01 -6.67 -22.57
C LYS A 305 6.49 -7.10 -21.21
N TRP A 306 6.25 -8.40 -21.10
CA TRP A 306 6.06 -9.08 -19.82
C TRP A 306 7.35 -9.13 -19.02
N ILE A 307 7.24 -8.93 -17.71
CA ILE A 307 8.33 -8.91 -16.74
C ILE A 307 8.09 -10.01 -15.72
N ASP A 308 9.07 -10.89 -15.57
CA ASP A 308 9.12 -11.95 -14.56
C ASP A 308 9.83 -11.44 -13.30
N ILE A 309 9.25 -11.71 -12.13
CA ILE A 309 9.76 -11.33 -10.82
C ILE A 309 10.00 -12.61 -10.01
N ASP A 310 11.24 -12.78 -9.54
CA ASP A 310 11.68 -13.93 -8.74
C ASP A 310 12.42 -13.41 -7.50
N GLY A 311 11.73 -13.40 -6.35
CA GLY A 311 12.19 -12.70 -5.16
C GLY A 311 12.36 -11.20 -5.41
N PHE A 312 13.59 -10.71 -5.38
CA PHE A 312 13.91 -9.30 -5.67
C PHE A 312 14.51 -9.08 -7.07
N GLU A 313 14.57 -10.12 -7.90
CA GLU A 313 15.10 -10.05 -9.26
C GLU A 313 14.00 -9.75 -10.28
N VAL A 314 14.33 -8.87 -11.24
CA VAL A 314 13.42 -8.42 -12.31
C VAL A 314 14.01 -8.84 -13.65
N LYS A 315 13.25 -9.59 -14.45
CA LYS A 315 13.72 -10.14 -15.74
C LYS A 315 12.70 -9.85 -16.83
N VAL A 316 13.13 -9.24 -17.93
CA VAL A 316 12.30 -9.08 -19.12
C VAL A 316 12.08 -10.46 -19.75
N ARG A 317 10.84 -10.86 -19.94
CA ARG A 317 10.51 -12.14 -20.56
C ARG A 317 10.92 -12.13 -22.03
N ARG A 318 11.60 -13.19 -22.46
CA ARG A 318 12.19 -13.27 -23.81
C ARG A 318 11.17 -13.61 -24.90
N ASN A 319 10.10 -14.32 -24.57
CA ASN A 319 9.05 -14.72 -25.50
C ASN A 319 7.74 -14.02 -25.14
N ASP A 320 7.04 -13.49 -26.14
CA ASP A 320 5.78 -12.76 -25.98
C ASP A 320 4.57 -13.68 -25.67
N ILE A 321 4.83 -14.98 -25.46
CA ILE A 321 3.79 -15.96 -25.16
C ILE A 321 3.45 -15.87 -23.67
N TYR A 322 2.25 -15.41 -23.39
CA TYR A 322 1.65 -15.48 -22.06
C TYR A 322 1.27 -16.95 -21.75
N PRO A 323 1.69 -17.52 -20.60
CA PRO A 323 1.38 -18.89 -20.20
C PRO A 323 -0.03 -19.06 -19.65
#